data_AF-A0A538KG48-F1
#
_entry.id   AF-A0A538KG48-F1
#
_cell.length_a   1.000
_cell.length_b   1.000
_cell.length_c   1.000
_cell.angle_alpha   90.00
_cell.angle_beta   90.00
_cell.angle_gamma   90.00
#
_symmetry.space_group_name_H-M   'P 1'
#
loop_
_entity.id
_entity.type
_entity.pdbx_description
1 polymer ?
#
loop_
_entity_poly.entity_id
_entity_poly.type
_entity_poly.pdbx_seq_one_letter_code
_entity_poly.pdbx_strand_id
1 'polypeptide(L)'
;MRAAIVVAVVLTFSPAATAAAPPTIAASATVTSGAAPLAVVFTASGDAVSYRWDFGDGAVADGASVAHVYRAGAFTARVTGTSATGETATASVRVLSFALTLKARAVVGFNQHLRFTGRLVPAGRGMRIALYTTDGRRAARGRTARNGSFRIGVPVKRPGTYEARFGSAVSNAIAVRVRPELSAGFLGSGVVGRPLRLVLRVRPAAVGPIRVEIRRRGRLVTKGDYASGARIRLGSSRVAEYRIALSTPASTDYAPSRLALRKIVFYPQLRVGSAGPSVLALNEALARLHIALGSVDSSFGLDTRDAVVAFQKLHELPRTGSVDARFWRVLSTSGAPQARYPGDHIEVSKPLQVLLVVRGGRVILVSHVSTGATGNTPVGRWHVYSKVPGWLPDGMFDSSFFLRGFAIHGYPTVPFYPGSHGCVRVPVWLAPRVYSYDPPGSTIYIY
;
A
#
# COMPACT_ATOMS: atom_id res chain seq x y z
N MET A 1 109.37 -74.80 22.96
CA MET A 1 108.09 -75.09 23.67
C MET A 1 107.55 -73.80 24.27
N ARG A 2 106.52 -73.20 23.66
CA ARG A 2 105.65 -72.18 24.25
C ARG A 2 104.26 -72.39 23.66
N ALA A 3 103.31 -72.82 24.50
CA ALA A 3 101.94 -73.12 24.11
C ALA A 3 101.12 -71.82 24.08
N ALA A 4 100.45 -71.56 22.96
CA ALA A 4 99.45 -70.49 22.84
C ALA A 4 98.07 -71.08 23.19
N ILE A 5 97.48 -70.61 24.28
CA ILE A 5 96.11 -70.92 24.68
C ILE A 5 95.19 -69.99 23.88
N VAL A 6 94.39 -70.56 22.98
CA VAL A 6 93.30 -69.87 22.30
C VAL A 6 92.05 -69.99 23.17
N VAL A 7 91.56 -68.87 23.69
CA VAL A 7 90.30 -68.78 24.42
C VAL A 7 89.18 -68.65 23.40
N ALA A 8 88.36 -69.69 23.25
CA ALA A 8 87.14 -69.66 22.45
C ALA A 8 85.99 -69.06 23.28
N VAL A 9 85.52 -67.87 22.91
CA VAL A 9 84.29 -67.27 23.46
C VAL A 9 83.10 -67.88 22.72
N VAL A 10 82.28 -68.66 23.43
CA VAL A 10 81.00 -69.16 22.91
C VAL A 10 79.93 -68.11 23.18
N LEU A 11 79.51 -67.40 22.13
CA LEU A 11 78.32 -66.54 22.14
C LEU A 11 77.08 -67.43 21.97
N THR A 12 76.31 -67.62 23.03
CA THR A 12 75.01 -68.27 22.96
C THR A 12 73.97 -67.29 22.41
N PHE A 13 73.65 -67.43 21.12
CA PHE A 13 72.45 -66.80 20.55
C PHE A 13 71.22 -67.56 21.07
N SER A 14 70.40 -66.90 21.89
CA SER A 14 69.04 -67.39 22.15
C SER A 14 68.23 -67.26 20.85
N PRO A 15 67.55 -68.31 20.37
CA PRO A 15 66.68 -68.19 19.21
C PRO A 15 65.55 -67.21 19.58
N ALA A 16 65.34 -66.20 18.72
CA ALA A 16 64.18 -65.34 18.82
C ALA A 16 62.92 -66.23 18.77
N ALA A 17 62.06 -66.12 19.78
CA ALA A 17 60.78 -66.81 19.80
C ALA A 17 60.03 -66.51 18.49
N THR A 18 59.65 -67.55 17.76
CA THR A 18 58.86 -67.44 16.53
C THR A 18 57.53 -66.82 16.91
N ALA A 19 57.32 -65.54 16.58
CA ALA A 19 56.07 -64.85 16.83
C ALA A 19 54.92 -65.63 16.18
N ALA A 20 53.88 -65.94 16.96
CA ALA A 20 52.73 -66.68 16.45
C ALA A 20 51.98 -65.81 15.43
N ALA A 21 51.36 -66.42 14.42
CA ALA A 21 50.64 -65.65 13.41
C ALA A 21 49.44 -64.91 14.07
N PRO A 22 49.22 -63.62 13.75
CA PRO A 22 48.09 -62.88 14.30
C PRO A 22 46.76 -63.49 13.82
N PRO A 23 45.69 -63.42 14.65
CA PRO A 23 44.41 -63.99 14.30
C PRO A 23 43.78 -63.29 13.08
N THR A 24 43.04 -64.02 12.26
CA THR A 24 42.18 -63.47 11.22
C THR A 24 40.89 -62.96 11.84
N ILE A 25 40.54 -61.70 11.55
CA ILE A 25 39.40 -61.00 12.15
C ILE A 25 38.64 -60.19 11.09
N ALA A 26 37.32 -60.35 11.08
CA ALA A 26 36.40 -59.54 10.31
C ALA A 26 35.37 -58.87 11.25
N ALA A 27 34.97 -57.66 10.89
CA ALA A 27 33.98 -56.88 11.61
C ALA A 27 32.84 -56.50 10.68
N SER A 28 31.60 -56.66 11.15
CA SER A 28 30.40 -56.27 10.43
C SER A 28 29.41 -55.55 11.35
N ALA A 29 28.47 -54.82 10.77
CA ALA A 29 27.44 -54.09 11.49
C ALA A 29 26.10 -54.21 10.76
N THR A 30 24.99 -54.26 11.51
CA THR A 30 23.64 -54.32 10.93
C THR A 30 23.29 -53.09 10.09
N VAL A 31 23.74 -51.90 10.52
CA VAL A 31 23.64 -50.64 9.77
C VAL A 31 24.90 -49.80 9.99
N THR A 32 25.38 -49.14 8.94
CA THR A 32 26.56 -48.26 9.00
C THR A 32 26.20 -46.78 8.88
N SER A 33 24.94 -46.46 8.58
CA SER A 33 24.45 -45.07 8.59
C SER A 33 22.95 -44.98 8.86
N GLY A 34 22.52 -43.91 9.52
CA GLY A 34 21.11 -43.67 9.82
C GLY A 34 20.88 -42.42 10.66
N ALA A 35 19.64 -42.24 11.14
CA ALA A 35 19.29 -41.13 12.02
C ALA A 35 19.73 -41.42 13.46
N ALA A 36 20.16 -40.39 14.18
CA ALA A 36 20.42 -40.46 15.61
C ALA A 36 19.11 -40.44 16.41
N PRO A 37 18.99 -41.20 17.52
CA PRO A 37 19.94 -42.21 17.98
C PRO A 37 19.96 -43.44 17.08
N LEU A 38 21.16 -43.94 16.74
CA LEU A 38 21.33 -45.07 15.82
C LEU A 38 21.71 -46.33 16.59
N ALA A 39 20.78 -47.28 16.68
CA ALA A 39 21.04 -48.61 17.22
C ALA A 39 21.76 -49.48 16.18
N VAL A 40 22.89 -50.06 16.57
CA VAL A 40 23.74 -50.90 15.72
C VAL A 40 24.07 -52.18 16.49
N VAL A 41 24.01 -53.32 15.81
CA VAL A 41 24.58 -54.57 16.32
C VAL A 41 25.85 -54.85 15.53
N PHE A 42 26.95 -55.01 16.25
CA PHE A 42 28.26 -55.33 15.70
C PHE A 42 28.57 -56.80 15.89
N THR A 43 29.09 -57.44 14.84
CA THR A 43 29.49 -58.84 14.86
C THR A 43 30.95 -58.96 14.45
N ALA A 44 31.76 -59.57 15.31
CA ALA A 44 33.12 -59.99 15.03
C ALA A 44 33.11 -61.47 14.67
N SER A 45 33.87 -61.83 13.64
CA SER A 45 34.10 -63.22 13.24
C SER A 45 35.58 -63.45 12.98
N GLY A 46 36.07 -64.67 13.19
CA GLY A 46 37.49 -64.99 13.06
C GLY A 46 37.91 -66.19 13.90
N ASP A 47 39.22 -66.34 14.07
CA ASP A 47 39.88 -67.39 14.85
C ASP A 47 40.40 -66.91 16.23
N ALA A 48 40.06 -65.67 16.61
CA ALA A 48 40.34 -65.14 17.94
C ALA A 48 39.46 -65.79 19.02
N VAL A 49 40.00 -65.96 20.23
CA VAL A 49 39.27 -66.53 21.39
C VAL A 49 38.52 -65.49 22.21
N SER A 50 38.87 -64.20 22.07
CA SER A 50 38.18 -63.09 22.72
C SER A 50 38.12 -61.86 21.81
N TYR A 51 37.06 -61.06 21.97
CA TYR A 51 36.82 -59.86 21.18
C TYR A 51 36.49 -58.69 22.10
N ARG A 52 37.20 -57.57 21.91
CA ARG A 52 36.97 -56.31 22.62
C ARG A 52 36.67 -55.19 21.63
N TRP A 53 35.54 -54.53 21.81
CA TRP A 53 35.09 -53.39 21.01
C TRP A 53 35.40 -52.06 21.70
N ASP A 54 35.93 -51.13 20.93
CA ASP A 54 35.92 -49.69 21.19
C ASP A 54 35.03 -49.04 20.14
N PHE A 55 33.92 -48.46 20.56
CA PHE A 55 32.92 -47.89 19.65
C PHE A 55 33.33 -46.52 19.07
N GLY A 56 34.44 -45.94 19.55
CA GLY A 56 34.95 -44.65 19.11
C GLY A 56 34.21 -43.44 19.70
N ASP A 57 33.28 -43.66 20.62
CA ASP A 57 32.57 -42.63 21.40
C ASP A 57 32.90 -42.67 22.90
N GLY A 58 33.90 -43.48 23.27
CA GLY A 58 34.35 -43.70 24.65
C GLY A 58 33.68 -44.90 25.32
N ALA A 59 32.67 -45.52 24.72
CA ALA A 59 32.11 -46.78 25.19
C ALA A 59 32.91 -47.97 24.65
N VAL A 60 33.04 -48.99 25.49
CA VAL A 60 33.69 -50.26 25.18
C VAL A 60 32.78 -51.43 25.57
N ALA A 61 32.96 -52.58 24.94
CA ALA A 61 32.25 -53.80 25.29
C ALA A 61 33.01 -55.04 24.85
N ASP A 62 32.76 -56.16 25.50
CA ASP A 62 33.40 -57.44 25.19
C ASP A 62 32.35 -58.42 24.62
N GLY A 63 32.75 -59.22 23.62
CA GLY A 63 31.88 -60.23 23.00
C GLY A 63 31.93 -60.25 21.47
N ALA A 64 31.56 -61.40 20.89
CA ALA A 64 31.52 -61.59 19.45
C ALA A 64 30.33 -60.85 18.78
N SER A 65 29.24 -60.65 19.50
CA SER A 65 28.07 -59.88 19.05
C SER A 65 27.63 -58.90 20.13
N VAL A 66 27.62 -57.60 19.82
CA VAL A 66 27.33 -56.54 20.80
C VAL A 66 26.40 -55.48 20.20
N ALA A 67 25.39 -55.06 20.97
CA ALA A 67 24.53 -53.93 20.61
C ALA A 67 25.05 -52.62 21.20
N HIS A 68 25.03 -51.55 20.41
CA HIS A 68 25.41 -50.21 20.83
C HIS A 68 24.52 -49.14 20.19
N VAL A 69 24.33 -48.01 20.88
CA VAL A 69 23.47 -46.90 20.41
C VAL A 69 24.27 -45.62 20.29
N TYR A 70 24.46 -45.14 19.06
CA TYR A 70 25.21 -43.91 18.79
C TYR A 70 24.35 -42.66 18.85
N ARG A 71 24.85 -41.65 19.57
CA ARG A 71 24.40 -40.24 19.41
C ARG A 71 24.82 -39.70 18.05
N ALA A 72 24.42 -38.49 17.71
CA ALA A 72 24.79 -37.88 16.44
C ALA A 72 26.31 -37.67 16.33
N GLY A 73 26.94 -38.22 15.29
CA GLY A 73 28.38 -38.17 15.10
C GLY A 73 28.89 -39.12 14.02
N ALA A 74 30.19 -39.07 13.78
CA ALA A 74 30.90 -40.03 12.95
C ALA A 74 31.84 -40.81 13.85
N PHE A 75 31.70 -42.13 13.85
CA PHE A 75 32.42 -43.03 14.75
C PHE A 75 33.12 -44.11 13.94
N THR A 76 34.21 -44.63 14.48
CA THR A 76 34.91 -45.79 13.95
C THR A 76 34.92 -46.83 15.06
N ALA A 77 34.05 -47.83 14.95
CA ALA A 77 34.06 -48.96 15.87
C ALA A 77 35.26 -49.86 15.51
N ARG A 78 36.16 -50.08 16.46
CA ARG A 78 37.33 -50.94 16.32
C ARG A 78 37.17 -52.15 17.22
N VAL A 79 37.28 -53.34 16.65
CA VAL A 79 37.38 -54.58 17.41
C VAL A 79 38.84 -55.03 17.47
N THR A 80 39.26 -55.48 18.65
CA THR A 80 40.54 -56.16 18.88
C THR A 80 40.22 -57.61 19.24
N GLY A 81 40.64 -58.54 18.37
CA GLY A 81 40.58 -59.97 18.64
C GLY A 81 41.90 -60.45 19.23
N THR A 82 41.87 -61.27 20.28
CA THR A 82 43.06 -61.89 20.88
C THR A 82 43.01 -63.39 20.68
N SER A 83 44.09 -63.99 20.17
CA SER A 83 44.22 -65.44 20.00
C SER A 83 44.54 -66.15 21.32
N ALA A 84 44.50 -67.49 21.33
CA ALA A 84 44.86 -68.28 22.52
C ALA A 84 46.33 -68.08 22.94
N THR A 85 47.22 -67.70 22.02
CA THR A 85 48.65 -67.45 22.28
C THR A 85 48.95 -66.00 22.65
N GLY A 86 47.92 -65.14 22.74
CA GLY A 86 48.06 -63.73 23.15
C GLY A 86 48.31 -62.73 22.00
N GLU A 87 48.40 -63.20 20.75
CA GLU A 87 48.53 -62.33 19.58
C GLU A 87 47.23 -61.57 19.30
N THR A 88 47.34 -60.34 18.81
CA THR A 88 46.16 -59.47 18.56
C THR A 88 46.05 -59.03 17.12
N ALA A 89 44.81 -58.88 16.65
CA ALA A 89 44.50 -58.27 15.35
C ALA A 89 43.28 -57.36 15.47
N THR A 90 43.17 -56.38 14.58
CA THR A 90 42.08 -55.40 14.63
C THR A 90 41.35 -55.24 13.31
N ALA A 91 40.02 -55.13 13.38
CA ALA A 91 39.16 -54.74 12.27
C ALA A 91 38.33 -53.52 12.66
N SER A 92 37.78 -52.78 11.69
CA SER A 92 37.02 -51.57 11.97
C SER A 92 35.83 -51.39 11.05
N VAL A 93 34.76 -50.81 11.58
CA VAL A 93 33.56 -50.42 10.85
C VAL A 93 33.26 -48.97 11.12
N ARG A 94 33.06 -48.19 10.06
CA ARG A 94 32.68 -46.78 10.17
C ARG A 94 31.17 -46.64 10.31
N VAL A 95 30.72 -45.88 11.31
CA VAL A 95 29.31 -45.61 11.57
C VAL A 95 29.01 -44.12 11.50
N LEU A 96 27.96 -43.75 10.76
CA LEU A 96 27.48 -42.37 10.60
C LEU A 96 26.07 -42.21 11.19
N SER A 97 25.98 -41.62 12.37
CA SER A 97 24.71 -41.32 13.04
C SER A 97 24.34 -39.86 12.83
N PHE A 98 23.29 -39.61 12.03
CA PHE A 98 22.95 -38.27 11.55
C PHE A 98 21.90 -37.55 12.41
N ALA A 99 22.17 -36.29 12.74
CA ALA A 99 21.17 -35.35 13.27
C ALA A 99 21.09 -34.10 12.41
N LEU A 100 19.89 -33.53 12.33
CA LEU A 100 19.59 -32.37 11.52
C LEU A 100 18.83 -31.33 12.34
N THR A 101 19.20 -30.06 12.19
CA THR A 101 18.52 -28.94 12.85
C THR A 101 17.98 -27.97 11.82
N LEU A 102 16.90 -27.27 12.15
CA LEU A 102 16.28 -26.27 11.30
C LEU A 102 15.88 -25.03 12.11
N LYS A 103 16.16 -23.86 11.55
CA LYS A 103 15.80 -22.54 12.10
C LYS A 103 15.29 -21.64 10.97
N ALA A 104 14.23 -20.88 11.25
CA ALA A 104 13.66 -19.88 10.37
C ALA A 104 12.77 -18.91 11.16
N ARG A 105 12.35 -17.81 10.53
CA ARG A 105 11.30 -16.94 11.10
C ARG A 105 9.95 -17.65 11.02
N ALA A 106 9.14 -17.50 12.06
CA ALA A 106 7.78 -18.07 12.10
C ALA A 106 6.76 -17.29 11.23
N VAL A 107 7.07 -16.05 10.82
CA VAL A 107 6.18 -15.22 10.00
C VAL A 107 6.96 -14.62 8.82
N VAL A 108 6.36 -14.71 7.63
CA VAL A 108 6.89 -14.14 6.38
C VAL A 108 5.77 -13.50 5.56
N GLY A 109 6.07 -12.44 4.81
CA GLY A 109 5.09 -11.81 3.90
C GLY A 109 4.67 -12.75 2.77
N PHE A 110 3.43 -12.62 2.30
CA PHE A 110 2.95 -13.38 1.15
C PHE A 110 3.91 -13.27 -0.04
N ASN A 111 4.27 -14.43 -0.60
CA ASN A 111 5.18 -14.56 -1.74
C ASN A 111 6.60 -14.01 -1.51
N GLN A 112 6.98 -13.72 -0.26
CA GLN A 112 8.36 -13.37 0.09
C GLN A 112 9.19 -14.64 0.33
N HIS A 113 10.50 -14.53 0.11
CA HIS A 113 11.43 -15.62 0.35
C HIS A 113 11.74 -15.77 1.84
N LEU A 114 11.35 -16.90 2.43
CA LEU A 114 11.77 -17.30 3.75
C LEU A 114 13.10 -18.06 3.65
N ARG A 115 14.07 -17.65 4.47
CA ARG A 115 15.36 -18.34 4.60
C ARG A 115 15.31 -19.31 5.77
N PHE A 116 15.50 -20.58 5.46
CA PHE A 116 15.75 -21.66 6.40
C PHE A 116 17.25 -21.87 6.54
N THR A 117 17.73 -22.00 7.77
CA THR A 117 19.11 -22.35 8.09
C THR A 117 19.15 -23.54 9.02
N GLY A 118 20.27 -24.27 9.02
CA GLY A 118 20.39 -25.43 9.86
C GLY A 118 21.77 -26.03 9.81
N ARG A 119 21.95 -27.15 10.51
CA ARG A 119 23.21 -27.90 10.56
C ARG A 119 22.94 -29.40 10.50
N LEU A 120 23.72 -30.09 9.68
CA LEU A 120 23.84 -31.55 9.64
C LEU A 120 25.05 -31.98 10.49
N VAL A 121 24.85 -32.98 11.33
CA VAL A 121 25.88 -33.64 12.13
C VAL A 121 25.83 -35.14 11.81
N PRO A 122 26.95 -35.83 11.54
CA PRO A 122 28.28 -35.27 11.31
C PRO A 122 28.33 -34.33 10.10
N ALA A 123 29.28 -33.38 10.14
CA ALA A 123 29.44 -32.40 9.08
C ALA A 123 30.02 -33.06 7.82
N GLY A 124 29.45 -32.73 6.66
CA GLY A 124 29.98 -33.12 5.36
C GLY A 124 29.72 -32.03 4.34
N ARG A 125 30.67 -31.76 3.44
CA ARG A 125 30.50 -30.76 2.38
C ARG A 125 29.61 -31.32 1.27
N GLY A 126 28.69 -30.51 0.76
CA GLY A 126 27.93 -30.84 -0.45
C GLY A 126 26.78 -31.83 -0.25
N MET A 127 26.49 -32.24 0.99
CA MET A 127 25.41 -33.15 1.34
C MET A 127 24.06 -32.52 0.98
N ARG A 128 23.20 -33.26 0.28
CA ARG A 128 21.93 -32.76 -0.27
C ARG A 128 20.86 -32.74 0.82
N ILE A 129 20.47 -31.56 1.26
CA ILE A 129 19.37 -31.37 2.20
C ILE A 129 18.12 -31.00 1.39
N ALA A 130 17.01 -31.67 1.67
CA ALA A 130 15.72 -31.33 1.09
C ALA A 130 14.78 -30.79 2.16
N LEU A 131 14.07 -29.71 1.83
CA LEU A 131 13.06 -29.11 2.69
C LEU A 131 11.69 -29.63 2.23
N TYR A 132 10.92 -30.14 3.17
CA TYR A 132 9.59 -30.67 2.97
C TYR A 132 8.58 -29.86 3.78
N THR A 133 7.36 -29.76 3.26
CA THR A 133 6.19 -29.42 4.05
C THR A 133 5.64 -30.70 4.67
N THR A 134 4.95 -30.59 5.82
CA THR A 134 4.41 -31.75 6.55
C THR A 134 3.36 -32.56 5.78
N ASP A 135 2.78 -32.01 4.72
CA ASP A 135 1.96 -32.73 3.72
C ASP A 135 2.80 -33.63 2.78
N GLY A 136 4.11 -33.75 3.02
CA GLY A 136 5.03 -34.58 2.25
C GLY A 136 5.54 -33.93 0.97
N ARG A 137 5.12 -32.71 0.62
CA ARG A 137 5.58 -32.03 -0.59
C ARG A 137 6.99 -31.47 -0.39
N ARG A 138 7.87 -31.71 -1.37
CA ARG A 138 9.22 -31.14 -1.38
C ARG A 138 9.15 -29.66 -1.78
N ALA A 139 9.45 -28.77 -0.84
CA ALA A 139 9.44 -27.32 -1.05
C ALA A 139 10.69 -26.81 -1.77
N ALA A 140 11.87 -27.29 -1.38
CA ALA A 140 13.15 -26.88 -1.99
C ALA A 140 14.30 -27.84 -1.63
N ARG A 141 15.49 -27.57 -2.16
CA ARG A 141 16.73 -28.31 -1.86
C ARG A 141 17.90 -27.36 -1.66
N GLY A 142 18.87 -27.78 -0.87
CA GLY A 142 20.13 -27.09 -0.66
C GLY A 142 21.27 -28.07 -0.46
N ARG A 143 22.47 -27.52 -0.25
CA ARG A 143 23.66 -28.29 0.08
C ARG A 143 24.31 -27.75 1.33
N THR A 144 24.95 -28.62 2.09
CA THR A 144 25.74 -28.24 3.25
C THR A 144 27.11 -27.66 2.86
N ALA A 145 27.58 -26.70 3.65
CA ALA A 145 28.97 -26.25 3.67
C ALA A 145 29.87 -27.28 4.37
N ARG A 146 31.19 -27.06 4.38
CA ARG A 146 32.17 -27.97 5.02
C ARG A 146 31.86 -28.24 6.50
N ASN A 147 31.37 -27.24 7.23
CA ASN A 147 31.02 -27.33 8.65
C ASN A 147 29.62 -27.93 8.92
N GLY A 148 28.95 -28.46 7.89
CA GLY A 148 27.61 -29.05 7.98
C GLY A 148 26.47 -28.03 7.97
N SER A 149 26.75 -26.72 7.97
CA SER A 149 25.71 -25.68 7.91
C SER A 149 25.06 -25.63 6.52
N PHE A 150 23.78 -25.30 6.44
CA PHE A 150 23.08 -25.10 5.18
C PHE A 150 22.12 -23.91 5.22
N ARG A 151 21.76 -23.43 4.04
CA ARG A 151 20.76 -22.37 3.83
C ARG A 151 19.88 -22.71 2.64
N ILE A 152 18.57 -22.63 2.81
CA ILE A 152 17.56 -22.88 1.77
C ILE A 152 16.57 -21.71 1.76
N GLY A 153 16.37 -21.08 0.61
CA GLY A 153 15.37 -20.02 0.43
C GLY A 153 14.15 -20.54 -0.29
N VAL A 154 12.95 -20.25 0.21
CA VAL A 154 11.68 -20.68 -0.41
C VAL A 154 10.69 -19.51 -0.46
N PRO A 155 10.05 -19.22 -1.61
CA PRO A 155 8.93 -18.29 -1.66
C PRO A 155 7.70 -18.91 -0.98
N VAL A 156 7.20 -18.28 0.08
CA VAL A 156 6.09 -18.81 0.87
C VAL A 156 4.77 -18.17 0.43
N LYS A 157 3.92 -18.95 -0.25
CA LYS A 157 2.59 -18.51 -0.71
C LYS A 157 1.44 -19.03 0.17
N ARG A 158 1.69 -20.10 0.92
CA ARG A 158 0.72 -20.76 1.80
C ARG A 158 1.38 -21.00 3.17
N PRO A 159 0.62 -20.89 4.26
CA PRO A 159 1.10 -21.33 5.56
C PRO A 159 1.35 -22.83 5.54
N GLY A 160 2.22 -23.29 6.44
CA GLY A 160 2.55 -24.70 6.54
C GLY A 160 3.69 -24.95 7.50
N THR A 161 3.88 -26.22 7.84
CA THR A 161 4.96 -26.66 8.70
C THR A 161 6.07 -27.25 7.85
N TYR A 162 7.30 -26.84 8.13
CA TYR A 162 8.49 -27.20 7.36
C TYR A 162 9.46 -28.03 8.17
N GLU A 163 10.05 -29.01 7.52
CA GLU A 163 11.11 -29.85 8.07
C GLU A 163 12.18 -30.11 7.01
N ALA A 164 13.42 -30.26 7.43
CA ALA A 164 14.51 -30.66 6.57
C ALA A 164 14.74 -32.17 6.71
N ARG A 165 15.13 -32.82 5.62
CA ARG A 165 15.44 -34.26 5.57
C ARG A 165 16.79 -34.51 4.91
N PHE A 166 17.51 -35.50 5.44
CA PHE A 166 18.73 -36.08 4.88
C PHE A 166 18.78 -37.57 5.19
N GLY A 167 18.64 -38.43 4.17
CA GLY A 167 18.45 -39.87 4.39
C GLY A 167 17.23 -40.10 5.30
N SER A 168 17.42 -40.84 6.39
CA SER A 168 16.42 -41.05 7.44
C SER A 168 16.39 -39.96 8.52
N ALA A 169 17.36 -39.03 8.55
CA ALA A 169 17.40 -37.96 9.54
C ALA A 169 16.41 -36.84 9.19
N VAL A 170 15.58 -36.45 10.16
CA VAL A 170 14.58 -35.38 10.06
C VAL A 170 14.90 -34.30 11.10
N SER A 171 14.74 -33.03 10.73
CA SER A 171 14.93 -31.92 11.67
C SER A 171 13.71 -31.71 12.57
N ASN A 172 13.85 -30.81 13.55
CA ASN A 172 12.68 -30.19 14.17
C ASN A 172 11.78 -29.52 13.10
N ALA A 173 10.48 -29.48 13.38
CA ALA A 173 9.49 -28.85 12.53
C ALA A 173 9.36 -27.35 12.84
N ILE A 174 9.10 -26.53 11.81
CA ILE A 174 8.85 -25.09 11.94
C ILE A 174 7.50 -24.76 11.32
N ALA A 175 6.53 -24.39 12.15
CA ALA A 175 5.27 -23.82 11.69
C ALA A 175 5.49 -22.39 11.18
N VAL A 176 5.22 -22.17 9.90
CA VAL A 176 5.36 -20.87 9.24
C VAL A 176 3.98 -20.31 8.92
N ARG A 177 3.71 -19.13 9.48
CA ARG A 177 2.54 -18.33 9.17
C ARG A 177 2.84 -17.33 8.06
N VAL A 178 1.85 -17.08 7.22
CA VAL A 178 1.96 -16.09 6.15
C VAL A 178 1.27 -14.79 6.58
N ARG A 179 1.94 -13.66 6.42
CA ARG A 179 1.31 -12.34 6.53
C ARG A 179 0.66 -11.98 5.19
N PRO A 180 -0.67 -11.88 5.11
CA PRO A 180 -1.37 -11.55 3.87
C PRO A 180 -0.98 -10.18 3.32
N GLU A 181 -1.01 -10.05 2.02
CA GLU A 181 -0.94 -8.75 1.33
C GLU A 181 -2.35 -8.17 1.25
N LEU A 182 -2.59 -7.07 1.97
CA LEU A 182 -3.84 -6.33 1.96
C LEU A 182 -3.64 -5.03 1.19
N SER A 183 -4.46 -4.80 0.17
CA SER A 183 -4.41 -3.58 -0.64
C SER A 183 -5.80 -3.05 -0.94
N ALA A 184 -5.86 -1.75 -1.20
CA ALA A 184 -7.09 -1.09 -1.58
C ALA A 184 -6.81 0.10 -2.49
N GLY A 185 -7.74 0.38 -3.38
CA GLY A 185 -7.66 1.48 -4.34
C GLY A 185 -8.99 2.23 -4.46
N PHE A 186 -8.94 3.44 -5.02
CA PHE A 186 -10.14 4.26 -5.25
C PHE A 186 -10.45 4.34 -6.73
N LEU A 187 -11.69 4.04 -7.09
CA LEU A 187 -12.27 4.37 -8.40
C LEU A 187 -13.00 5.70 -8.25
N GLY A 188 -12.52 6.73 -8.96
CA GLY A 188 -13.05 8.09 -8.89
C GLY A 188 -12.12 9.07 -8.15
N SER A 189 -12.19 10.34 -8.55
CA SER A 189 -11.29 11.40 -8.07
C SER A 189 -11.58 11.82 -6.63
N GLY A 190 -12.82 11.69 -6.16
CA GLY A 190 -13.30 12.31 -4.91
C GLY A 190 -13.82 13.73 -5.12
N VAL A 191 -13.97 14.19 -6.36
CA VAL A 191 -14.67 15.45 -6.63
C VAL A 191 -16.13 15.34 -6.18
N VAL A 192 -16.65 16.39 -5.55
CA VAL A 192 -18.05 16.44 -5.11
C VAL A 192 -19.00 16.12 -6.26
N GLY A 193 -19.99 15.26 -5.99
CA GLY A 193 -21.00 14.82 -6.95
C GLY A 193 -20.54 13.70 -7.90
N ARG A 194 -19.25 13.33 -7.92
CA ARG A 194 -18.74 12.26 -8.79
C ARG A 194 -18.77 10.90 -8.09
N PRO A 195 -19.03 9.79 -8.81
CA PRO A 195 -18.95 8.46 -8.22
C PRO A 195 -17.58 8.21 -7.60
N LEU A 196 -17.58 7.70 -6.36
CA LEU A 196 -16.40 7.29 -5.64
C LEU A 196 -16.63 5.88 -5.09
N ARG A 197 -15.72 4.96 -5.38
CA ARG A 197 -15.76 3.59 -4.85
C ARG A 197 -14.40 3.19 -4.30
N LEU A 198 -14.41 2.46 -3.20
CA LEU A 198 -13.25 1.78 -2.63
C LEU A 198 -13.24 0.34 -3.15
N VAL A 199 -12.12 -0.11 -3.71
CA VAL A 199 -11.90 -1.47 -4.20
C VAL A 199 -10.94 -2.17 -3.26
N LEU A 200 -11.33 -3.35 -2.76
CA LEU A 200 -10.56 -4.10 -1.78
C LEU A 200 -9.89 -5.30 -2.42
N ARG A 201 -8.67 -5.64 -1.98
CA ARG A 201 -7.96 -6.86 -2.40
C ARG A 201 -7.17 -7.44 -1.25
N VAL A 202 -7.24 -8.76 -1.08
CA VAL A 202 -6.37 -9.52 -0.18
C VAL A 202 -5.77 -10.71 -0.90
N ARG A 203 -4.49 -10.99 -0.64
CA ARG A 203 -3.77 -12.16 -1.16
C ARG A 203 -3.02 -12.88 -0.03
N PRO A 204 -3.11 -14.22 0.05
CA PRO A 204 -3.91 -15.10 -0.81
C PRO A 204 -5.41 -15.00 -0.49
N ALA A 205 -6.29 -15.42 -1.42
CA ALA A 205 -7.74 -15.39 -1.23
C ALA A 205 -8.24 -16.29 -0.07
N ALA A 206 -7.47 -17.34 0.26
CA ALA A 206 -7.75 -18.27 1.35
C ALA A 206 -7.74 -17.62 2.76
N VAL A 207 -7.26 -16.37 2.87
CA VAL A 207 -7.31 -15.58 4.12
C VAL A 207 -8.74 -15.29 4.57
N GLY A 208 -9.70 -15.33 3.63
CA GLY A 208 -11.09 -15.02 3.90
C GLY A 208 -11.43 -13.54 3.66
N PRO A 209 -12.53 -13.04 4.25
CA PRO A 209 -13.00 -11.69 4.00
C PRO A 209 -12.08 -10.62 4.58
N ILE A 210 -12.20 -9.39 4.09
CA ILE A 210 -11.53 -8.22 4.61
C ILE A 210 -12.48 -7.53 5.57
N ARG A 211 -12.06 -7.35 6.82
CA ARG A 211 -12.76 -6.53 7.82
C ARG A 211 -12.56 -5.07 7.47
N VAL A 212 -13.65 -4.35 7.29
CA VAL A 212 -13.65 -2.94 6.89
C VAL A 212 -14.35 -2.12 7.96
N GLU A 213 -13.74 -0.99 8.34
CA GLU A 213 -14.38 0.08 9.09
C GLU A 213 -14.15 1.40 8.35
N ILE A 214 -15.24 2.06 7.94
CA ILE A 214 -15.20 3.35 7.23
C ILE A 214 -15.91 4.39 8.09
N ARG A 215 -15.21 5.47 8.40
CA ARG A 215 -15.77 6.66 9.06
C ARG A 215 -15.71 7.85 8.14
N ARG A 216 -16.75 8.70 8.17
CA ARG A 216 -16.85 9.96 7.43
C ARG A 216 -17.14 11.09 8.41
N ARG A 217 -16.26 12.08 8.49
CA ARG A 217 -16.33 13.16 9.50
C ARG A 217 -16.50 12.59 10.94
N GLY A 218 -15.77 11.53 11.27
CA GLY A 218 -15.83 10.85 12.56
C GLY A 218 -17.01 9.88 12.76
N ARG A 219 -18.10 9.99 11.98
CA ARG A 219 -19.26 9.10 12.07
C ARG A 219 -19.03 7.80 11.30
N LEU A 220 -19.45 6.67 11.87
CA LEU A 220 -19.37 5.37 11.20
C LEU A 220 -20.30 5.34 9.98
N VAL A 221 -19.76 4.97 8.82
CA VAL A 221 -20.50 4.79 7.56
C VAL A 221 -20.80 3.32 7.32
N THR A 222 -19.78 2.47 7.47
CA THR A 222 -19.94 1.02 7.39
C THR A 222 -18.90 0.32 8.25
N LYS A 223 -19.29 -0.83 8.81
CA LYS A 223 -18.42 -1.79 9.47
C LYS A 223 -18.89 -3.20 9.10
N GLY A 224 -18.00 -4.02 8.56
CA GLY A 224 -18.38 -5.38 8.16
C GLY A 224 -17.28 -6.12 7.39
N ASP A 225 -17.62 -7.34 6.99
CA ASP A 225 -16.75 -8.25 6.28
C ASP A 225 -17.06 -8.24 4.78
N TYR A 226 -16.03 -8.06 3.95
CA TYR A 226 -16.17 -7.92 2.51
C TYR A 226 -15.25 -8.88 1.77
N ALA A 227 -15.75 -9.52 0.71
CA ALA A 227 -14.92 -10.38 -0.13
C ALA A 227 -13.79 -9.59 -0.84
N SER A 228 -12.70 -10.29 -1.17
CA SER A 228 -11.67 -9.74 -2.06
C SER A 228 -12.29 -9.36 -3.41
N GLY A 229 -11.99 -8.18 -3.92
CA GLY A 229 -12.62 -7.62 -5.13
C GLY A 229 -13.88 -6.78 -4.87
N ALA A 230 -14.39 -6.74 -3.63
CA ALA A 230 -15.57 -5.95 -3.29
C ALA A 230 -15.36 -4.46 -3.62
N ARG A 231 -16.45 -3.81 -4.07
CA ARG A 231 -16.49 -2.39 -4.41
C ARG A 231 -17.48 -1.67 -3.49
N ILE A 232 -16.98 -0.89 -2.54
CA ILE A 232 -17.80 -0.15 -1.58
C ILE A 232 -18.04 1.26 -2.11
N ARG A 233 -19.30 1.67 -2.28
CA ARG A 233 -19.65 3.04 -2.67
C ARG A 233 -19.38 4.01 -1.52
N LEU A 234 -18.70 5.11 -1.82
CA LEU A 234 -18.47 6.21 -0.88
C LEU A 234 -19.27 7.43 -1.35
N GLY A 235 -20.15 7.94 -0.50
CA GLY A 235 -20.94 9.14 -0.79
C GLY A 235 -20.06 10.37 -1.01
N SER A 236 -20.27 11.06 -2.12
CA SER A 236 -19.47 12.22 -2.55
C SER A 236 -20.28 13.50 -2.73
N SER A 237 -21.54 13.53 -2.30
CA SER A 237 -22.42 14.71 -2.47
C SER A 237 -21.98 15.95 -1.70
N ARG A 238 -21.11 15.80 -0.69
CA ARG A 238 -20.57 16.90 0.12
C ARG A 238 -19.11 16.63 0.48
N VAL A 239 -18.34 17.70 0.67
CA VAL A 239 -16.94 17.64 1.13
C VAL A 239 -16.82 16.86 2.44
N ALA A 240 -15.88 15.93 2.53
CA ALA A 240 -15.64 15.17 3.75
C ALA A 240 -14.31 14.39 3.67
N GLU A 241 -13.70 14.13 4.82
CA GLU A 241 -12.65 13.12 4.95
C GLU A 241 -13.29 11.77 5.29
N TYR A 242 -12.90 10.74 4.53
CA TYR A 242 -13.06 9.33 4.87
C TYR A 242 -11.80 8.83 5.55
N ARG A 243 -11.96 8.17 6.71
CA ARG A 243 -10.94 7.34 7.36
C ARG A 243 -11.36 5.89 7.23
N ILE A 244 -10.50 5.07 6.64
CA ILE A 244 -10.79 3.69 6.29
C ILE A 244 -9.75 2.81 6.98
N ALA A 245 -10.19 1.87 7.80
CA ALA A 245 -9.36 0.85 8.40
C ALA A 245 -9.75 -0.50 7.83
N LEU A 246 -8.76 -1.23 7.33
CA LEU A 246 -8.89 -2.57 6.78
C LEU A 246 -8.07 -3.53 7.61
N SER A 247 -8.58 -4.74 7.83
CA SER A 247 -7.83 -5.80 8.51
C SER A 247 -8.22 -7.18 8.02
N THR A 248 -7.33 -8.14 8.23
CA THR A 248 -7.65 -9.56 8.02
C THR A 248 -8.28 -10.16 9.29
N PRO A 249 -9.09 -11.22 9.17
CA PRO A 249 -9.61 -11.95 10.32
C PRO A 249 -8.48 -12.56 11.15
N ALA A 250 -8.80 -12.89 12.40
CA ALA A 250 -7.89 -13.67 13.24
C ALA A 250 -7.76 -15.09 12.66
N SER A 251 -6.54 -15.60 12.60
CA SER A 251 -6.24 -16.93 12.06
C SER A 251 -4.99 -17.47 12.75
N THR A 252 -4.96 -18.79 12.96
CA THR A 252 -3.75 -19.52 13.40
C THR A 252 -2.69 -19.55 12.31
N ASP A 253 -3.12 -19.66 11.05
CA ASP A 253 -2.24 -19.92 9.91
C ASP A 253 -1.75 -18.62 9.26
N TYR A 254 -2.59 -17.58 9.30
CA TYR A 254 -2.23 -16.25 8.78
C TYR A 254 -1.91 -15.28 9.91
N ALA A 255 -0.82 -14.55 9.78
CA ALA A 255 -0.50 -13.43 10.66
C ALA A 255 -1.44 -12.25 10.35
N PRO A 256 -1.80 -11.41 11.32
CA PRO A 256 -2.70 -10.29 11.09
C PRO A 256 -2.06 -9.27 10.12
N SER A 257 -2.87 -8.77 9.19
CA SER A 257 -2.53 -7.64 8.33
C SER A 257 -3.55 -6.52 8.53
N ARG A 258 -3.06 -5.28 8.55
CA ARG A 258 -3.88 -4.06 8.70
C ARG A 258 -3.43 -3.01 7.70
N LEU A 259 -4.37 -2.23 7.18
CA LEU A 259 -4.12 -1.11 6.28
C LEU A 259 -5.05 0.05 6.65
N ALA A 260 -4.49 1.24 6.87
CA ALA A 260 -5.26 2.45 7.11
C ALA A 260 -5.12 3.41 5.93
N LEU A 261 -6.24 3.94 5.45
CA LEU A 261 -6.31 4.83 4.30
C LEU A 261 -7.14 6.07 4.62
N ARG A 262 -6.85 7.15 3.90
CA ARG A 262 -7.65 8.38 3.93
C ARG A 262 -8.06 8.75 2.52
N LYS A 263 -9.28 9.28 2.37
CA LYS A 263 -9.76 9.83 1.10
C LYS A 263 -10.59 11.06 1.36
N ILE A 264 -10.24 12.15 0.70
CA ILE A 264 -10.98 13.41 0.79
C ILE A 264 -11.94 13.50 -0.39
N VAL A 265 -13.18 13.86 -0.08
CA VAL A 265 -14.13 14.40 -1.04
C VAL A 265 -13.96 15.91 -1.02
N PHE A 266 -13.68 16.52 -2.17
CA PHE A 266 -13.31 17.94 -2.27
C PHE A 266 -14.06 18.63 -3.41
N TYR A 267 -14.19 19.95 -3.30
CA TYR A 267 -14.66 20.76 -4.41
C TYR A 267 -13.50 21.04 -5.39
N PRO A 268 -13.74 20.94 -6.70
CA PRO A 268 -12.69 21.20 -7.69
C PRO A 268 -12.43 22.70 -7.81
N GLN A 269 -11.22 23.04 -8.26
CA GLN A 269 -10.93 24.37 -8.78
C GLN A 269 -11.52 24.49 -10.19
N LEU A 270 -12.32 25.53 -10.45
CA LEU A 270 -12.89 25.79 -11.77
C LEU A 270 -12.48 27.17 -12.28
N ARG A 271 -12.28 27.28 -13.58
CA ARG A 271 -11.92 28.51 -14.30
C ARG A 271 -12.37 28.38 -15.76
N VAL A 272 -12.26 29.46 -16.54
CA VAL A 272 -12.51 29.44 -17.99
C VAL A 272 -11.83 28.23 -18.64
N GLY A 273 -12.60 27.49 -19.44
CA GLY A 273 -12.19 26.24 -20.10
C GLY A 273 -12.44 24.96 -19.28
N SER A 274 -12.85 25.07 -18.01
CA SER A 274 -13.30 23.91 -17.24
C SER A 274 -14.62 23.37 -17.80
N ALA A 275 -14.85 22.06 -17.72
CA ALA A 275 -16.10 21.45 -18.18
C ALA A 275 -16.54 20.24 -17.33
N GLY A 276 -17.81 19.87 -17.47
CA GLY A 276 -18.46 18.70 -16.90
C GLY A 276 -19.32 19.00 -15.66
N PRO A 277 -19.91 17.96 -15.04
CA PRO A 277 -20.91 18.08 -13.97
C PRO A 277 -20.62 19.02 -12.78
N SER A 278 -19.35 19.30 -12.46
CA SER A 278 -19.06 20.27 -11.39
C SER A 278 -19.28 21.72 -11.83
N VAL A 279 -19.09 22.01 -13.12
CA VAL A 279 -19.47 23.30 -13.71
C VAL A 279 -20.99 23.41 -13.82
N LEU A 280 -21.68 22.33 -14.22
CA LEU A 280 -23.14 22.32 -14.21
C LEU A 280 -23.71 22.62 -12.81
N ALA A 281 -23.18 21.98 -11.77
CA ALA A 281 -23.59 22.25 -10.40
C ALA A 281 -23.29 23.69 -9.95
N LEU A 282 -22.20 24.29 -10.44
CA LEU A 282 -21.89 25.72 -10.22
C LEU A 282 -22.96 26.59 -10.90
N ASN A 283 -23.22 26.35 -12.19
CA ASN A 283 -24.13 27.17 -13.00
C ASN A 283 -25.57 27.07 -12.48
N GLU A 284 -26.05 25.88 -12.12
CA GLU A 284 -27.34 25.70 -11.46
C GLU A 284 -27.43 26.45 -10.13
N ALA A 285 -26.35 26.46 -9.34
CA ALA A 285 -26.31 27.18 -8.07
C ALA A 285 -26.32 28.70 -8.26
N LEU A 286 -25.55 29.23 -9.21
CA LEU A 286 -25.56 30.65 -9.55
C LEU A 286 -26.91 31.10 -10.11
N ALA A 287 -27.53 30.28 -10.97
CA ALA A 287 -28.86 30.54 -11.52
C ALA A 287 -29.94 30.64 -10.42
N ARG A 288 -29.91 29.76 -9.41
CA ARG A 288 -30.82 29.83 -8.24
C ARG A 288 -30.65 31.12 -7.42
N LEU A 289 -29.51 31.77 -7.52
CA LEU A 289 -29.23 33.06 -6.87
C LEU A 289 -29.55 34.26 -7.79
N HIS A 290 -30.21 34.02 -8.93
CA HIS A 290 -30.50 35.01 -9.96
C HIS A 290 -29.24 35.68 -10.54
N ILE A 291 -28.07 35.06 -10.41
CA ILE A 291 -26.85 35.57 -11.03
C ILE A 291 -26.89 35.28 -12.52
N ALA A 292 -26.64 36.32 -13.31
CA ALA A 292 -26.71 36.27 -14.76
C ALA A 292 -25.75 35.21 -15.33
N LEU A 293 -26.31 34.28 -16.10
CA LEU A 293 -25.59 33.33 -16.95
C LEU A 293 -26.10 33.44 -18.39
N GLY A 294 -25.25 33.09 -19.36
CA GLY A 294 -25.65 32.95 -20.75
C GLY A 294 -26.42 31.65 -20.97
N SER A 295 -25.98 30.56 -20.35
CA SER A 295 -26.72 29.30 -20.27
C SER A 295 -26.43 28.54 -18.97
N VAL A 296 -27.32 27.61 -18.59
CA VAL A 296 -27.07 26.67 -17.48
C VAL A 296 -26.62 25.34 -18.09
N ASP A 297 -25.34 25.26 -18.39
CA ASP A 297 -24.71 24.09 -19.00
C ASP A 297 -23.51 23.58 -18.18
N SER A 298 -22.76 22.64 -18.75
CA SER A 298 -21.59 22.07 -18.10
C SER A 298 -20.26 22.71 -18.53
N SER A 299 -20.27 23.89 -19.14
CA SER A 299 -19.09 24.55 -19.71
C SER A 299 -18.78 25.85 -18.99
N PHE A 300 -17.52 26.07 -18.61
CA PHE A 300 -17.11 27.30 -17.94
C PHE A 300 -16.61 28.29 -18.99
N GLY A 301 -17.54 29.08 -19.54
CA GLY A 301 -17.28 30.15 -20.51
C GLY A 301 -16.95 31.50 -19.87
N LEU A 302 -16.90 32.55 -20.71
CA LEU A 302 -16.73 33.93 -20.25
C LEU A 302 -17.96 34.43 -19.50
N ASP A 303 -19.16 34.02 -19.90
CA ASP A 303 -20.41 34.30 -19.18
C ASP A 303 -20.40 33.72 -17.76
N THR A 304 -19.89 32.49 -17.60
CA THR A 304 -19.71 31.84 -16.29
C THR A 304 -18.65 32.55 -15.45
N ARG A 305 -17.56 33.02 -16.07
CA ARG A 305 -16.54 33.84 -15.39
C ARG A 305 -17.16 35.12 -14.84
N ASP A 306 -17.95 35.82 -15.63
CA ASP A 306 -18.63 37.05 -15.25
C ASP A 306 -19.65 36.79 -14.11
N ALA A 307 -20.38 35.68 -14.18
CA ALA A 307 -21.27 35.22 -13.11
C ALA A 307 -20.52 34.93 -11.80
N VAL A 308 -19.38 34.25 -11.89
CA VAL A 308 -18.50 33.98 -10.74
C VAL A 308 -17.99 35.28 -10.12
N VAL A 309 -17.64 36.28 -10.94
CA VAL A 309 -17.22 37.60 -10.45
C VAL A 309 -18.38 38.34 -9.79
N ALA A 310 -19.59 38.26 -10.35
CA ALA A 310 -20.78 38.84 -9.74
C ALA A 310 -21.04 38.25 -8.34
N PHE A 311 -20.94 36.93 -8.20
CA PHE A 311 -21.01 36.25 -6.90
C PHE A 311 -19.89 36.70 -5.95
N GLN A 312 -18.64 36.72 -6.45
CA GLN A 312 -17.49 37.13 -5.65
C GLN A 312 -17.66 38.55 -5.11
N LYS A 313 -18.14 39.46 -5.96
CA LYS A 313 -18.43 40.84 -5.58
C LYS A 313 -19.54 40.95 -4.55
N LEU A 314 -20.66 40.26 -4.76
CA LEU A 314 -21.81 40.26 -3.86
C LEU A 314 -21.46 39.75 -2.45
N HIS A 315 -20.50 38.83 -2.36
CA HIS A 315 -20.06 38.21 -1.10
C HIS A 315 -18.66 38.67 -0.65
N GLU A 316 -18.14 39.76 -1.22
CA GLU A 316 -16.85 40.37 -0.85
C GLU A 316 -15.67 39.38 -0.85
N LEU A 317 -15.69 38.44 -1.80
CA LEU A 317 -14.60 37.52 -2.08
C LEU A 317 -13.58 38.13 -3.04
N PRO A 318 -12.34 37.60 -3.07
CA PRO A 318 -11.36 37.98 -4.09
C PRO A 318 -11.95 37.80 -5.50
N ARG A 319 -11.88 38.87 -6.31
CA ARG A 319 -12.50 38.96 -7.64
C ARG A 319 -11.62 38.29 -8.70
N THR A 320 -11.42 36.97 -8.58
CA THR A 320 -10.50 36.20 -9.44
C THR A 320 -11.15 35.68 -10.73
N GLY A 321 -12.49 35.62 -10.78
CA GLY A 321 -13.22 34.93 -11.85
C GLY A 321 -12.96 33.42 -11.91
N SER A 322 -12.34 32.85 -10.88
CA SER A 322 -12.11 31.42 -10.70
C SER A 322 -12.76 30.95 -9.40
N VAL A 323 -13.16 29.70 -9.37
CA VAL A 323 -13.84 29.07 -8.23
C VAL A 323 -12.85 28.20 -7.46
N ASP A 324 -12.62 28.58 -6.21
CA ASP A 324 -11.79 27.83 -5.26
C ASP A 324 -12.63 27.20 -4.14
N ALA A 325 -11.96 26.55 -3.18
CA ALA A 325 -12.65 25.92 -2.04
C ALA A 325 -13.37 26.92 -1.13
N ARG A 326 -12.95 28.19 -1.07
CA ARG A 326 -13.60 29.24 -0.27
C ARG A 326 -14.90 29.68 -0.95
N PHE A 327 -14.88 29.90 -2.26
CA PHE A 327 -16.05 30.20 -3.07
C PHE A 327 -17.14 29.16 -2.88
N TRP A 328 -16.80 27.86 -3.04
CA TRP A 328 -17.76 26.78 -2.88
C TRP A 328 -18.41 26.73 -1.49
N ARG A 329 -17.65 27.06 -0.45
CA ARG A 329 -18.15 27.08 0.93
C ARG A 329 -19.21 28.17 1.08
N VAL A 330 -18.93 29.38 0.60
CA VAL A 330 -19.88 30.51 0.66
C VAL A 330 -21.10 30.23 -0.20
N LEU A 331 -20.91 29.74 -1.44
CA LEU A 331 -22.00 29.37 -2.33
C LEU A 331 -22.96 28.36 -1.71
N SER A 332 -22.44 27.35 -0.99
CA SER A 332 -23.26 26.29 -0.39
C SER A 332 -24.23 26.76 0.70
N THR A 333 -24.04 27.97 1.22
CA THR A 333 -24.83 28.58 2.29
C THR A 333 -25.54 29.88 1.86
N SER A 334 -25.39 30.28 0.60
CA SER A 334 -25.93 31.55 0.09
C SER A 334 -27.40 31.41 -0.32
N GLY A 335 -28.19 32.46 -0.04
CA GLY A 335 -29.56 32.62 -0.53
C GLY A 335 -29.64 33.74 -1.57
N ALA A 336 -30.80 33.87 -2.22
CA ALA A 336 -31.02 34.92 -3.22
C ALA A 336 -30.78 36.32 -2.61
N PRO A 337 -30.14 37.24 -3.34
CA PRO A 337 -29.89 38.59 -2.86
C PRO A 337 -31.19 39.36 -2.65
N GLN A 338 -31.17 40.28 -1.69
CA GLN A 338 -32.29 41.16 -1.39
C GLN A 338 -32.08 42.53 -2.03
N ALA A 339 -33.15 43.11 -2.55
CA ALA A 339 -33.16 44.49 -3.02
C ALA A 339 -33.11 45.45 -1.83
N ARG A 340 -32.44 46.60 -2.00
CA ARG A 340 -32.40 47.65 -0.99
C ARG A 340 -33.67 48.51 -1.01
N TYR A 341 -34.25 48.69 -2.19
CA TYR A 341 -35.45 49.50 -2.39
C TYR A 341 -36.65 48.64 -2.83
N PRO A 342 -37.89 49.07 -2.57
CA PRO A 342 -39.08 48.36 -3.04
C PRO A 342 -39.46 48.75 -4.49
N GLY A 343 -40.33 47.95 -5.10
CA GLY A 343 -40.89 48.24 -6.43
C GLY A 343 -40.08 47.65 -7.59
N ASP A 344 -40.29 48.23 -8.77
CA ASP A 344 -39.64 47.85 -10.02
C ASP A 344 -38.55 48.87 -10.39
N HIS A 345 -37.30 48.43 -10.39
CA HIS A 345 -36.15 49.30 -10.63
C HIS A 345 -34.89 48.51 -11.00
N ILE A 346 -33.80 49.25 -11.24
CA ILE A 346 -32.44 48.75 -11.24
C ILE A 346 -31.70 49.33 -10.03
N GLU A 347 -30.89 48.53 -9.37
CA GLU A 347 -29.92 48.98 -8.37
C GLU A 347 -28.49 48.80 -8.90
N VAL A 348 -27.63 49.78 -8.63
CA VAL A 348 -26.20 49.72 -8.90
C VAL A 348 -25.46 50.01 -7.61
N SER A 349 -24.79 48.99 -7.06
CA SER A 349 -23.91 49.14 -5.91
C SER A 349 -22.50 49.48 -6.39
N LYS A 350 -22.03 50.70 -6.11
CA LYS A 350 -20.67 51.13 -6.41
C LYS A 350 -19.63 50.42 -5.54
N PRO A 351 -19.82 50.23 -4.21
CA PRO A 351 -18.82 49.51 -3.40
C PRO A 351 -18.60 48.07 -3.88
N LEU A 352 -19.69 47.35 -4.13
CA LEU A 352 -19.64 45.95 -4.56
C LEU A 352 -19.34 45.82 -6.06
N GLN A 353 -19.63 46.85 -6.87
CA GLN A 353 -19.56 46.81 -8.33
C GLN A 353 -20.52 45.77 -8.94
N VAL A 354 -21.76 45.74 -8.48
CA VAL A 354 -22.85 44.87 -8.99
C VAL A 354 -24.08 45.68 -9.40
N LEU A 355 -24.83 45.13 -10.35
CA LEU A 355 -26.14 45.61 -10.77
C LEU A 355 -27.19 44.55 -10.44
N LEU A 356 -28.32 44.98 -9.89
CA LEU A 356 -29.48 44.15 -9.59
C LEU A 356 -30.70 44.66 -10.35
N VAL A 357 -31.40 43.79 -11.04
CA VAL A 357 -32.73 44.09 -11.61
C VAL A 357 -33.78 43.58 -10.65
N VAL A 358 -34.69 44.45 -10.23
CA VAL A 358 -35.68 44.17 -9.18
C VAL A 358 -37.10 44.28 -9.74
N ARG A 359 -37.90 43.21 -9.67
CA ARG A 359 -39.30 43.19 -10.12
C ARG A 359 -40.21 42.67 -9.01
N GLY A 360 -41.30 43.37 -8.73
CA GLY A 360 -42.19 43.11 -7.61
C GLY A 360 -41.44 43.09 -6.27
N GLY A 361 -40.41 43.93 -6.12
CA GLY A 361 -39.54 43.95 -4.93
C GLY A 361 -38.59 42.76 -4.79
N ARG A 362 -38.48 41.88 -5.79
CA ARG A 362 -37.57 40.71 -5.77
C ARG A 362 -36.47 40.88 -6.81
N VAL A 363 -35.24 40.49 -6.45
CA VAL A 363 -34.12 40.47 -7.39
C VAL A 363 -34.33 39.33 -8.39
N ILE A 364 -34.38 39.65 -9.68
CA ILE A 364 -34.56 38.68 -10.76
C ILE A 364 -33.29 38.47 -11.60
N LEU A 365 -32.32 39.38 -11.49
CA LEU A 365 -31.05 39.30 -12.20
C LEU A 365 -29.97 40.07 -11.43
N VAL A 366 -28.81 39.47 -11.27
CA VAL A 366 -27.59 40.10 -10.75
C VAL A 366 -26.47 40.00 -11.76
N SER A 367 -25.75 41.08 -11.98
CA SER A 367 -24.57 41.12 -12.83
C SER A 367 -23.42 41.85 -12.16
N HIS A 368 -22.19 41.52 -12.53
CA HIS A 368 -21.07 42.39 -12.21
C HIS A 368 -21.08 43.60 -13.16
N VAL A 369 -20.66 44.75 -12.65
CA VAL A 369 -20.49 45.97 -13.44
C VAL A 369 -19.11 46.57 -13.26
N SER A 370 -18.78 47.54 -14.10
CA SER A 370 -17.67 48.46 -13.87
C SER A 370 -18.18 49.90 -13.97
N THR A 371 -18.14 50.62 -12.85
CA THR A 371 -18.55 52.03 -12.76
C THR A 371 -17.34 52.96 -12.98
N GLY A 372 -17.55 54.26 -12.80
CA GLY A 372 -16.55 55.31 -13.00
C GLY A 372 -15.30 55.15 -12.13
N ALA A 373 -14.12 55.19 -12.76
CA ALA A 373 -12.82 54.95 -12.11
C ALA A 373 -12.52 55.94 -10.99
N THR A 374 -12.96 57.20 -11.12
CA THR A 374 -12.76 58.27 -10.14
C THR A 374 -13.90 58.36 -9.12
N GLY A 375 -14.83 57.39 -9.12
CA GLY A 375 -16.04 57.45 -8.32
C GLY A 375 -17.11 58.41 -8.87
N ASN A 376 -16.91 58.95 -10.07
CA ASN A 376 -17.77 59.96 -10.70
C ASN A 376 -19.13 59.45 -11.20
N THR A 377 -19.42 58.14 -11.15
CA THR A 377 -20.79 57.64 -11.37
C THR A 377 -21.72 58.23 -10.30
N PRO A 378 -22.78 58.97 -10.69
CA PRO A 378 -23.55 59.78 -9.77
C PRO A 378 -24.42 58.91 -8.84
N VAL A 379 -24.25 59.10 -7.54
CA VAL A 379 -25.09 58.45 -6.52
C VAL A 379 -26.44 59.16 -6.47
N GLY A 380 -27.53 58.41 -6.35
CA GLY A 380 -28.87 58.96 -6.26
C GLY A 380 -29.94 58.09 -6.90
N ARG A 381 -31.12 58.68 -7.03
CA ARG A 381 -32.27 58.11 -7.75
C ARG A 381 -32.40 58.79 -9.10
N TRP A 382 -32.30 58.02 -10.16
CA TRP A 382 -32.36 58.46 -11.54
C TRP A 382 -33.51 57.77 -12.28
N HIS A 383 -33.85 58.29 -13.45
CA HIS A 383 -34.82 57.65 -14.35
C HIS A 383 -34.18 57.52 -15.73
N VAL A 384 -34.42 56.39 -16.40
CA VAL A 384 -34.02 56.24 -17.80
C VAL A 384 -34.81 57.25 -18.63
N TYR A 385 -34.14 58.18 -19.30
CA TYR A 385 -34.81 59.21 -20.11
C TYR A 385 -34.65 58.95 -21.62
N SER A 386 -33.62 58.20 -22.02
CA SER A 386 -33.37 57.85 -23.42
C SER A 386 -32.72 56.48 -23.52
N LYS A 387 -33.02 55.77 -24.60
CA LYS A 387 -32.45 54.47 -24.91
C LYS A 387 -31.99 54.43 -26.36
N VAL A 388 -30.80 53.90 -26.61
CA VAL A 388 -30.26 53.72 -27.97
C VAL A 388 -29.86 52.25 -28.15
N PRO A 389 -30.52 51.52 -29.06
CA PRO A 389 -30.16 50.13 -29.35
C PRO A 389 -28.90 50.06 -30.21
N GLY A 390 -28.19 48.93 -30.15
CA GLY A 390 -27.01 48.68 -30.95
C GLY A 390 -25.78 49.44 -30.48
N TRP A 391 -24.78 49.55 -31.37
CA TRP A 391 -23.49 50.16 -31.07
C TRP A 391 -23.50 51.66 -31.34
N LEU A 392 -23.04 52.42 -30.35
CA LEU A 392 -22.68 53.82 -30.48
C LEU A 392 -21.18 53.97 -30.84
N PRO A 393 -20.76 55.09 -31.46
CA PRO A 393 -19.36 55.32 -31.87
C PRO A 393 -18.33 55.28 -30.73
N ASP A 394 -18.77 55.50 -29.50
CA ASP A 394 -17.96 55.43 -28.27
C ASP A 394 -17.82 54.00 -27.71
N GLY A 395 -18.35 53.00 -28.43
CA GLY A 395 -18.31 51.59 -28.05
C GLY A 395 -19.36 51.20 -27.01
N MET A 396 -20.37 52.04 -26.75
CA MET A 396 -21.50 51.69 -25.91
C MET A 396 -22.51 50.84 -26.69
N PHE A 397 -22.87 49.67 -26.17
CA PHE A 397 -23.84 48.76 -26.79
C PHE A 397 -25.13 48.69 -25.98
N ASP A 398 -26.29 48.91 -26.60
CA ASP A 398 -27.62 48.90 -25.96
C ASP A 398 -27.66 49.80 -24.70
N SER A 399 -27.73 51.11 -24.94
CA SER A 399 -27.46 52.13 -23.91
C SER A 399 -28.74 52.72 -23.31
N SER A 400 -28.89 52.64 -21.98
CA SER A 400 -29.93 53.32 -21.20
C SER A 400 -29.38 54.55 -20.49
N PHE A 401 -29.67 55.75 -21.00
CA PHE A 401 -29.21 57.02 -20.45
C PHE A 401 -30.07 57.48 -19.29
N PHE A 402 -29.45 57.92 -18.20
CA PHE A 402 -30.14 58.32 -16.97
C PHE A 402 -29.72 59.69 -16.41
N LEU A 403 -28.58 60.23 -16.86
CA LEU A 403 -28.16 61.61 -16.57
C LEU A 403 -27.18 62.09 -17.63
N ARG A 404 -27.54 63.05 -18.49
CA ARG A 404 -26.65 63.53 -19.56
C ARG A 404 -26.02 62.32 -20.30
N GLY A 405 -24.71 62.29 -20.50
CA GLY A 405 -24.00 61.15 -21.12
C GLY A 405 -23.85 59.89 -20.25
N PHE A 406 -24.33 59.88 -18.99
CA PHE A 406 -24.22 58.70 -18.12
C PHE A 406 -25.30 57.67 -18.46
N ALA A 407 -24.86 56.44 -18.75
CA ALA A 407 -25.73 55.34 -19.12
C ALA A 407 -25.35 54.01 -18.45
N ILE A 408 -26.31 53.09 -18.42
CA ILE A 408 -26.05 51.65 -18.29
C ILE A 408 -25.92 51.10 -19.71
N HIS A 409 -24.80 50.44 -20.02
CA HIS A 409 -24.58 49.93 -21.38
C HIS A 409 -23.62 48.73 -21.40
N GLY A 410 -23.72 47.92 -22.46
CA GLY A 410 -22.77 46.89 -22.81
C GLY A 410 -21.41 47.46 -23.19
N TYR A 411 -20.34 46.79 -22.77
CA TYR A 411 -18.97 47.15 -23.18
C TYR A 411 -18.09 45.90 -23.29
N PRO A 412 -17.23 45.76 -24.33
CA PRO A 412 -16.43 44.54 -24.55
C PRO A 412 -15.57 44.12 -23.36
N THR A 413 -15.03 45.09 -22.63
CA THR A 413 -14.17 44.86 -21.46
C THR A 413 -14.79 45.48 -20.22
N VAL A 414 -15.31 44.63 -19.32
CA VAL A 414 -15.84 45.07 -18.03
C VAL A 414 -14.86 44.66 -16.92
N PRO A 415 -13.96 45.56 -16.48
CA PRO A 415 -13.00 45.21 -15.46
C PRO A 415 -13.69 44.90 -14.13
N PHE A 416 -13.01 44.14 -13.27
CA PHE A 416 -13.57 43.73 -11.98
C PHE A 416 -13.49 44.84 -10.91
N TYR A 417 -13.03 46.02 -11.30
CA TYR A 417 -12.91 47.25 -10.52
C TYR A 417 -13.58 48.42 -11.29
N PRO A 418 -13.83 49.58 -10.64
CA PRO A 418 -14.33 50.76 -11.32
C PRO A 418 -13.32 51.24 -12.38
N GLY A 419 -13.72 51.27 -13.65
CA GLY A 419 -12.81 51.51 -14.79
C GLY A 419 -13.46 52.24 -15.96
N SER A 420 -14.67 52.77 -15.79
CA SER A 420 -15.34 53.60 -16.80
C SER A 420 -15.06 55.09 -16.60
N HIS A 421 -15.48 55.93 -17.56
CA HIS A 421 -15.48 57.39 -17.43
C HIS A 421 -16.71 57.94 -16.70
N GLY A 422 -17.56 57.08 -16.13
CA GLY A 422 -18.76 57.49 -15.39
C GLY A 422 -19.95 56.56 -15.60
N CYS A 423 -20.07 55.95 -16.77
CA CYS A 423 -21.14 54.99 -17.09
C CYS A 423 -21.06 53.70 -16.26
N VAL A 424 -22.15 52.95 -16.26
CA VAL A 424 -22.22 51.61 -15.63
C VAL A 424 -22.08 50.58 -16.75
N ARG A 425 -20.89 50.00 -16.89
CA ARG A 425 -20.62 48.97 -17.90
C ARG A 425 -21.12 47.61 -17.44
N VAL A 426 -21.93 46.94 -18.27
CA VAL A 426 -22.30 45.52 -18.16
C VAL A 426 -21.65 44.71 -19.29
N PRO A 427 -21.46 43.38 -19.13
CA PRO A 427 -20.93 42.55 -20.21
C PRO A 427 -21.81 42.62 -21.46
N VAL A 428 -21.20 42.69 -22.66
CA VAL A 428 -21.93 42.82 -23.94
C VAL A 428 -22.96 41.71 -24.13
N TRP A 429 -22.61 40.46 -23.81
CA TRP A 429 -23.50 39.31 -23.95
C TRP A 429 -24.78 39.43 -23.12
N LEU A 430 -24.74 40.24 -22.06
CA LEU A 430 -25.83 40.46 -21.13
C LEU A 430 -26.61 41.76 -21.43
N ALA A 431 -25.98 42.72 -22.10
CA ALA A 431 -26.51 44.06 -22.29
C ALA A 431 -27.92 44.10 -22.90
N PRO A 432 -28.26 43.31 -23.96
CA PRO A 432 -29.62 43.31 -24.50
C PRO A 432 -30.69 42.92 -23.47
N ARG A 433 -30.33 42.01 -22.56
CA ARG A 433 -31.23 41.53 -21.51
C ARG A 433 -31.38 42.56 -20.39
N VAL A 434 -30.34 43.31 -20.04
CA VAL A 434 -30.46 44.43 -19.08
C VAL A 434 -31.26 45.56 -19.70
N TYR A 435 -30.97 45.90 -20.96
CA TYR A 435 -31.64 46.94 -21.73
C TYR A 435 -33.14 46.67 -21.92
N SER A 436 -33.57 45.41 -22.04
CA SER A 436 -34.98 45.08 -22.15
C SER A 436 -35.75 45.25 -20.84
N TYR A 437 -35.06 45.29 -19.71
CA TYR A 437 -35.70 45.43 -18.40
C TYR A 437 -36.01 46.89 -18.06
N ASP A 438 -35.28 47.88 -18.56
CA ASP A 438 -35.41 49.29 -18.14
C ASP A 438 -35.96 50.21 -19.23
N PRO A 439 -37.27 50.13 -19.59
CA PRO A 439 -37.89 51.08 -20.52
C PRO A 439 -37.77 52.54 -20.03
N PRO A 440 -37.95 53.55 -20.90
CA PRO A 440 -37.98 54.95 -20.48
C PRO A 440 -38.94 55.18 -19.31
N GLY A 441 -38.51 55.96 -18.32
CA GLY A 441 -39.19 56.16 -17.03
C GLY A 441 -38.79 55.19 -15.92
N SER A 442 -38.07 54.10 -16.23
CA SER A 442 -37.63 53.13 -15.22
C SER A 442 -36.71 53.79 -14.19
N THR A 443 -36.94 53.47 -12.91
CA THR A 443 -36.12 53.98 -11.80
C THR A 443 -34.78 53.25 -11.71
N ILE A 444 -33.70 53.99 -11.51
CA ILE A 444 -32.36 53.48 -11.22
C ILE A 444 -31.88 54.06 -9.89
N TYR A 445 -31.52 53.20 -8.94
CA TYR A 445 -30.85 53.60 -7.71
C TYR A 445 -29.35 53.30 -7.82
N ILE A 446 -28.52 54.31 -7.62
CA ILE A 446 -27.06 54.16 -7.56
C ILE A 446 -26.59 54.55 -6.17
N TYR A 447 -25.85 53.66 -5.49
CA TYR A 447 -25.38 53.87 -4.12
C TYR A 447 -23.97 53.35 -3.87
#